data_AF-A0A365HCI0-F1
#
_entry.id   AF-A0A365HCI0-F1
#
_cell.length_a   1.000
_cell.length_b   1.000
_cell.length_c   1.000
_cell.angle_alpha   90.00
_cell.angle_beta   90.00
_cell.angle_gamma   90.00
#
_symmetry.space_group_name_H-M   'P 1'
#
loop_
_entity.id
_entity.type
_entity.pdbx_description
1 polymer ?
#
loop_
_entity_poly.entity_id
_entity_poly.type
_entity_poly.pdbx_seq_one_letter_code
_entity_poly.pdbx_strand_id
1 'polypeptide(L)'
;MIVDAAGRPALDPVEEILRVLGLGPDTVEESRAWIRPGRAGGWHIASGLPKPDEIVVERGSVVVLHLKERPERAALRRLATEGIGLRRIEGFGTVEVNPAPWRQDVPAPAAPARQPSVLAALRERELLGTEETVRWLLDRGRRVAVERARNPRFGIGEFFEERISLLFDDRQAAAVRELFESDRLAAALPLLERELDLLTTDRGDPS
;
A
#
# COMPACT_ATOMS: atom_id res chain seq x y z
N MET A 1 24.92 12.41 -11.26
CA MET A 1 25.46 11.36 -12.15
C MET A 1 26.16 10.34 -11.30
N ILE A 2 25.84 9.07 -11.53
CA ILE A 2 26.41 7.92 -10.83
C ILE A 2 27.26 7.17 -11.86
N VAL A 3 28.34 6.56 -11.40
CA VAL A 3 29.23 5.78 -12.25
C VAL A 3 29.44 4.40 -11.64
N ASP A 4 29.69 3.42 -12.49
CA ASP A 4 30.14 2.10 -12.05
C ASP A 4 31.61 2.11 -11.62
N ALA A 5 32.12 0.98 -11.15
CA ALA A 5 33.52 0.81 -10.76
C ALA A 5 34.52 1.07 -11.91
N ALA A 6 34.09 1.02 -13.17
CA ALA A 6 34.90 1.34 -14.34
C ALA A 6 34.80 2.82 -14.77
N GLY A 7 34.07 3.65 -14.01
CA GLY A 7 33.86 5.07 -14.30
C GLY A 7 32.83 5.35 -15.40
N ARG A 8 32.04 4.35 -15.83
CA ARG A 8 31.02 4.51 -16.86
C ARG A 8 29.71 4.99 -16.24
N PRO A 9 28.89 5.79 -16.94
CA PRO A 9 27.59 6.21 -16.43
C PRO A 9 26.72 5.02 -16.02
N ALA A 10 26.21 5.08 -14.79
CA ALA A 10 25.35 4.06 -14.20
C ALA A 10 24.04 4.69 -13.69
N LEU A 11 22.99 3.87 -13.66
CA LEU A 11 21.66 4.24 -13.18
C LEU A 11 21.33 3.64 -11.82
N ASP A 12 22.06 2.61 -11.41
CA ASP A 12 21.90 1.96 -10.11
C ASP A 12 22.67 2.74 -9.04
N PRO A 13 22.00 3.35 -8.03
CA PRO A 13 22.66 4.09 -6.98
C PRO A 13 23.13 3.22 -5.81
N VAL A 14 22.84 1.91 -5.78
CA VAL A 14 23.04 1.06 -4.59
C VAL A 14 24.48 1.12 -4.09
N GLU A 15 25.46 0.87 -4.96
CA GLU A 15 26.87 0.85 -4.59
C GLU A 15 27.33 2.21 -4.01
N GLU A 16 26.90 3.30 -4.64
CA GLU A 16 27.25 4.65 -4.22
C GLU A 16 26.58 5.03 -2.89
N ILE A 17 25.34 4.57 -2.65
CA ILE A 17 24.65 4.72 -1.37
C ILE A 17 25.42 3.96 -0.28
N LEU A 18 25.76 2.69 -0.52
CA LEU A 18 26.53 1.87 0.44
C LEU A 18 27.89 2.50 0.76
N ARG A 19 28.58 3.03 -0.25
CA ARG A 19 29.83 3.76 -0.08
C ARG A 19 29.68 4.96 0.85
N VAL A 20 28.63 5.76 0.69
CA VAL A 20 28.36 6.90 1.58
C VAL A 20 27.93 6.44 2.98
N LEU A 21 27.22 5.31 3.09
CA LEU A 21 26.87 4.71 4.38
C LEU A 21 28.08 4.08 5.10
N GLY A 22 29.18 3.79 4.39
CA GLY A 22 30.33 3.07 4.93
C GLY A 22 30.09 1.56 5.06
N LEU A 23 29.23 1.01 4.20
CA LEU A 23 28.81 -0.39 4.22
C LEU A 23 29.35 -1.14 2.99
N GLY A 24 29.58 -2.45 3.16
CA GLY A 24 29.95 -3.35 2.07
C GLY A 24 28.72 -3.89 1.31
N PRO A 25 28.90 -4.38 0.07
CA PRO A 25 27.80 -4.95 -0.73
C PRO A 25 27.17 -6.20 -0.09
N ASP A 26 27.93 -6.91 0.74
CA ASP A 26 27.49 -8.09 1.51
C ASP A 26 26.49 -7.75 2.63
N THR A 27 26.29 -6.48 2.95
CA THR A 27 25.31 -6.01 3.94
C THR A 27 23.89 -5.92 3.40
N VAL A 28 23.70 -6.00 2.08
CA VAL A 28 22.38 -5.93 1.43
C VAL A 28 21.76 -7.32 1.38
N GLU A 29 20.57 -7.47 1.98
CA GLU A 29 19.75 -8.69 1.87
C GLU A 29 18.86 -8.64 0.63
N GLU A 30 18.23 -7.48 0.39
CA GLU A 30 17.38 -7.25 -0.77
C GLU A 30 17.45 -5.77 -1.17
N SER A 31 17.42 -5.50 -2.47
CA SER A 31 17.29 -4.14 -2.99
C SER A 31 16.21 -4.07 -4.06
N ARG A 32 15.40 -3.01 -4.02
CA ARG A 32 14.47 -2.66 -5.10
C ARG A 32 14.68 -1.22 -5.52
N ALA A 33 14.69 -0.99 -6.83
CA ALA A 33 14.92 0.33 -7.40
C ALA A 33 13.85 0.65 -8.45
N TRP A 34 13.29 1.85 -8.35
CA TRP A 34 12.41 2.46 -9.34
C TRP A 34 13.10 3.70 -9.87
N ILE A 35 13.84 3.51 -10.96
CA ILE A 35 14.71 4.54 -11.54
C ILE A 35 14.05 5.18 -12.74
N ARG A 36 14.04 6.52 -12.77
CA ARG A 36 13.69 7.32 -13.93
C ARG A 36 14.97 7.78 -14.60
N PRO A 37 15.40 7.15 -15.71
CA PRO A 37 16.55 7.64 -16.46
C PRO A 37 16.20 8.94 -17.17
N GLY A 38 17.15 9.88 -17.16
CA GLY A 38 17.04 11.14 -17.87
C GLY A 38 18.36 11.50 -18.54
N ARG A 39 18.36 12.63 -19.23
CA ARG A 39 19.57 13.25 -19.77
C ARG A 39 19.72 14.64 -19.20
N ALA A 40 20.90 14.96 -18.70
CA ALA A 40 21.27 16.29 -18.26
C ALA A 40 22.34 16.84 -19.21
N GLY A 41 21.92 17.78 -20.05
CA GLY A 41 22.81 18.63 -20.83
C GLY A 41 22.80 20.06 -20.28
N GLY A 42 23.21 21.02 -21.09
CA GLY A 42 23.11 22.43 -20.75
C GLY A 42 24.03 23.28 -21.62
N TRP A 43 24.23 24.53 -21.21
CA TRP A 43 25.15 25.44 -21.89
C TRP A 43 26.26 25.85 -20.94
N HIS A 44 27.51 25.77 -21.39
CA HIS A 44 28.65 26.21 -20.61
C HIS A 44 28.93 27.69 -20.92
N ILE A 45 28.48 28.59 -20.04
CA ILE A 45 28.51 30.05 -20.28
C ILE A 45 29.94 30.54 -20.57
N ALA A 46 30.95 30.02 -19.87
CA ALA A 46 32.34 30.47 -20.03
C ALA A 46 32.99 30.04 -21.35
N SER A 47 32.50 28.98 -22.01
CA SER A 47 33.03 28.53 -23.30
C SER A 47 32.08 28.80 -24.47
N GLY A 48 30.83 29.17 -24.20
CA GLY A 48 29.82 29.39 -25.23
C GLY A 48 29.43 28.11 -25.98
N LEU A 49 29.69 26.93 -25.40
CA LEU A 49 29.43 25.63 -26.03
C LEU A 49 28.38 24.84 -25.24
N PRO A 50 27.63 23.93 -25.90
CA PRO A 50 26.77 22.99 -25.20
C PRO A 50 27.61 22.09 -24.27
N LYS A 51 27.13 21.88 -23.05
CA LYS A 51 27.67 20.84 -22.16
C LYS A 51 27.32 19.46 -22.77
N PRO A 52 28.22 18.46 -22.67
CA PRO A 52 27.90 17.10 -23.06
C PRO A 52 26.64 16.59 -22.36
N ASP A 53 25.80 15.85 -23.09
CA ASP A 53 24.65 15.16 -22.52
C ASP A 53 25.13 13.99 -21.67
N GLU A 54 24.74 13.98 -20.40
CA GLU A 54 25.03 12.88 -19.48
C GLU A 54 23.76 12.13 -19.12
N ILE A 55 23.88 10.80 -18.96
CA ILE A 55 22.79 9.98 -18.40
C ILE A 55 22.71 10.27 -16.90
N VAL A 56 21.49 10.51 -16.42
CA VAL A 56 21.22 10.81 -15.02
C VAL A 56 20.06 10.01 -14.48
N VAL A 57 20.04 9.86 -13.15
CA VAL A 57 18.86 9.44 -12.39
C VAL A 57 18.05 10.70 -12.09
N GLU A 58 16.83 10.77 -12.59
CA GLU A 58 15.94 11.92 -12.36
C GLU A 58 15.37 11.93 -10.94
N ARG A 59 14.99 13.13 -10.48
CA ARG A 59 14.23 13.30 -9.23
C ARG A 59 12.96 12.45 -9.24
N GLY A 60 12.59 11.96 -8.07
CA GLY A 60 11.45 11.03 -7.90
C GLY A 60 11.79 9.57 -8.19
N SER A 61 13.04 9.26 -8.54
CA SER A 61 13.55 7.90 -8.46
C SER A 61 13.68 7.47 -7.00
N VAL A 62 13.39 6.20 -6.71
CA VAL A 62 13.35 5.66 -5.34
C VAL A 62 14.11 4.35 -5.29
N VAL A 63 14.89 4.15 -4.23
CA VAL A 63 15.55 2.89 -3.92
C VAL A 63 15.22 2.47 -2.49
N VAL A 64 14.89 1.20 -2.32
CA VAL A 64 14.65 0.54 -1.04
C VAL A 64 15.75 -0.49 -0.84
N LEU A 65 16.46 -0.37 0.28
CA LEU A 65 17.51 -1.30 0.69
C LEU A 65 17.08 -2.01 1.98
N HIS A 66 17.03 -3.33 1.93
CA HIS A 66 16.96 -4.19 3.11
C HIS A 66 18.39 -4.56 3.48
N LEU A 67 18.82 -4.10 4.66
CA LEU A 67 20.19 -4.28 5.14
C LEU A 67 20.18 -5.22 6.34
N LYS A 68 21.20 -6.09 6.43
CA LYS A 68 21.41 -7.01 7.55
C LYS A 68 21.50 -6.29 8.89
N GLU A 69 22.09 -5.10 8.86
CA GLU A 69 22.28 -4.26 10.04
C GLU A 69 21.77 -2.85 9.75
N ARG A 70 21.21 -2.21 10.78
CA ARG A 70 20.73 -0.83 10.69
C ARG A 70 21.94 0.10 10.55
N PRO A 71 22.01 0.94 9.50
CA PRO A 71 23.08 1.93 9.38
C PRO A 71 23.09 2.90 10.56
N GLU A 72 24.27 3.36 10.94
CA GLU A 72 24.40 4.38 11.97
C GLU A 72 23.65 5.66 11.60
N ARG A 73 23.03 6.29 12.60
CA ARG A 73 22.28 7.54 12.41
C ARG A 73 23.13 8.65 11.79
N ALA A 74 24.42 8.71 12.14
CA ALA A 74 25.37 9.66 11.57
C ALA A 74 25.61 9.41 10.07
N ALA A 75 25.70 8.15 9.65
CA ALA A 75 25.86 7.77 8.25
C ALA A 75 24.61 8.13 7.42
N LEU A 76 23.40 7.89 7.95
CA LEU A 76 22.15 8.31 7.30
C LEU A 76 22.05 9.84 7.17
N ARG A 77 22.50 10.60 8.17
CA ARG A 77 22.56 12.07 8.10
C ARG A 77 23.55 12.54 7.05
N ARG A 78 24.72 11.90 6.97
CA ARG A 78 25.73 12.16 5.94
C ARG A 78 25.15 11.93 4.54
N LEU A 79 24.47 10.80 4.31
CA LEU A 79 23.80 10.52 3.04
C LEU A 79 22.77 11.60 2.67
N ALA A 80 21.94 12.03 3.63
CA ALA A 80 20.93 13.06 3.39
C ALA A 80 21.52 14.46 3.15
N THR A 81 22.71 14.75 3.70
CA THR A 81 23.33 16.09 3.63
C THR A 81 24.30 16.20 2.47
N GLU A 82 25.11 15.18 2.25
CA GLU A 82 26.16 15.18 1.24
C GLU A 82 25.69 14.61 -0.10
N GLY A 83 24.65 13.77 -0.12
CA GLY A 83 24.19 13.11 -1.33
C GLY A 83 25.21 12.12 -1.93
N ILE A 84 24.98 11.73 -3.19
CA ILE A 84 25.73 10.70 -3.92
C ILE A 84 26.21 11.17 -5.30
N GLY A 85 27.26 10.55 -5.85
CA GLY A 85 27.71 10.78 -7.22
C GLY A 85 28.71 11.93 -7.41
N LEU A 86 29.04 12.20 -8.68
CA LEU A 86 30.20 13.04 -9.05
C LEU A 86 29.93 14.56 -9.02
N ARG A 87 28.78 15.01 -9.53
CA ARG A 87 28.49 16.45 -9.77
C ARG A 87 27.69 17.10 -8.64
N ARG A 88 28.02 16.76 -7.39
CA ARG A 88 27.27 17.23 -6.21
C ARG A 88 27.30 18.74 -6.03
N ILE A 89 28.43 19.36 -6.33
CA ILE A 89 28.60 20.83 -6.27
C ILE A 89 27.71 21.60 -7.25
N GLU A 90 27.21 20.95 -8.31
CA GLU A 90 26.28 21.53 -9.28
C GLU A 90 24.81 21.30 -8.90
N GLY A 91 24.54 20.71 -7.72
CA GLY A 91 23.19 20.42 -7.23
C GLY A 91 22.66 19.05 -7.65
N PHE A 92 23.49 18.18 -8.26
CA PHE A 92 23.10 16.79 -8.53
C PHE A 92 23.32 15.90 -7.30
N GLY A 93 22.67 14.74 -7.29
CA GLY A 93 23.01 13.70 -6.30
C GLY A 93 22.38 13.88 -4.93
N THR A 94 21.48 14.85 -4.75
CA THR A 94 20.69 15.00 -3.53
C THR A 94 19.85 13.75 -3.28
N VAL A 95 19.88 13.25 -2.04
CA VAL A 95 19.12 12.08 -1.60
C VAL A 95 18.28 12.44 -0.38
N GLU A 96 17.02 12.05 -0.39
CA GLU A 96 16.16 12.08 0.79
C GLU A 96 16.08 10.68 1.41
N VAL A 97 16.28 10.59 2.72
CA VAL A 97 16.17 9.33 3.48
C VAL A 97 14.80 9.26 4.14
N ASN A 98 14.08 8.16 3.93
CA ASN A 98 12.74 7.93 4.48
C ASN A 98 12.73 6.68 5.40
N PRO A 99 12.31 6.79 6.68
CA PRO A 99 11.96 8.02 7.39
C PRO A 99 13.17 8.91 7.62
N ALA A 100 12.93 10.22 7.72
CA ALA A 100 13.99 11.20 7.92
C ALA A 100 14.86 10.85 9.14
N PRO A 101 16.21 10.91 9.04
CA PRO A 101 17.09 10.39 10.08
C PRO A 101 17.08 11.23 11.36
N TRP A 102 16.50 12.43 11.36
CA TRP A 102 16.26 13.26 12.55
C TRP A 102 14.89 13.03 13.18
N ARG A 103 13.96 12.33 12.51
CA ARG A 103 12.72 11.88 13.14
C ARG A 103 13.11 10.88 14.23
N GLN A 104 12.62 11.08 15.45
CA GLN A 104 12.77 10.06 16.49
C GLN A 104 12.08 8.79 16.01
N ASP A 105 12.56 7.62 16.45
CA ASP A 105 11.80 6.37 16.30
C ASP A 105 10.52 6.58 17.10
N VAL A 106 9.50 7.14 16.45
CA VAL A 106 8.13 6.99 16.91
C VAL A 106 7.93 5.48 16.81
N PRO A 107 7.64 4.76 17.91
CA PRO A 107 7.31 3.35 17.81
C PRO A 107 6.31 3.23 16.67
N ALA A 108 6.60 2.36 15.70
CA ALA A 108 5.76 2.18 14.52
C ALA A 108 4.31 2.22 15.01
N PRO A 109 3.45 3.12 14.49
CA PRO A 109 2.08 3.16 14.96
C PRO A 109 1.60 1.72 14.89
N ALA A 110 1.17 1.17 16.03
CA ALA A 110 0.70 -0.20 16.11
C ALA A 110 -0.17 -0.40 14.88
N ALA A 111 0.22 -1.33 14.00
CA ALA A 111 -0.40 -1.51 12.68
C ALA A 111 -1.90 -1.31 12.89
N PRO A 112 -2.53 -0.34 12.19
CA PRO A 112 -3.84 0.17 12.58
C PRO A 112 -4.68 -1.03 12.90
N ALA A 113 -5.06 -1.18 14.18
CA ALA A 113 -5.64 -2.41 14.70
C ALA A 113 -6.64 -2.85 13.66
N ARG A 114 -6.36 -3.97 12.98
CA ARG A 114 -7.04 -4.39 11.75
C ARG A 114 -8.51 -4.27 12.09
N GLN A 115 -9.17 -3.21 11.64
CA GLN A 115 -10.54 -2.99 12.09
C GLN A 115 -11.26 -4.22 11.57
N PRO A 116 -11.86 -5.03 12.46
CA PRO A 116 -12.51 -6.24 12.02
C PRO A 116 -13.46 -5.82 10.92
N SER A 117 -13.25 -6.39 9.72
CA SER A 117 -14.05 -6.08 8.56
C SER A 117 -15.52 -6.09 8.99
N VAL A 118 -16.34 -5.18 8.47
CA VAL A 118 -17.79 -5.20 8.78
C VAL A 118 -18.41 -6.57 8.47
N LEU A 119 -17.78 -7.35 7.59
CA LEU A 119 -18.16 -8.72 7.23
C LEU A 119 -17.39 -9.82 8.00
N ALA A 120 -16.53 -9.50 8.97
CA ALA A 120 -15.69 -10.48 9.65
C ALA A 120 -16.52 -11.57 10.33
N ALA A 121 -17.56 -11.19 11.06
CA ALA A 121 -18.46 -12.12 11.72
C ALA A 121 -19.18 -13.06 10.72
N LEU A 122 -19.52 -12.55 9.52
CA LEU A 122 -20.10 -13.35 8.45
C LEU A 122 -19.08 -14.33 7.83
N ARG A 123 -17.83 -13.87 7.62
CA ARG A 123 -16.75 -14.73 7.09
C ARG A 123 -16.40 -15.87 8.04
N GLU A 124 -16.28 -15.58 9.34
CA GLU A 124 -15.99 -16.59 10.37
C GLU A 124 -17.06 -17.68 10.47
N ARG A 125 -18.27 -17.41 9.98
CA ARG A 125 -19.42 -18.33 9.98
C ARG A 125 -19.73 -18.88 8.58
N GLU A 126 -18.82 -18.68 7.64
CA GLU A 126 -18.87 -19.20 6.27
C GLU A 126 -20.09 -18.72 5.46
N LEU A 127 -20.72 -17.62 5.87
CA LEU A 127 -21.91 -17.05 5.23
C LEU A 127 -21.63 -16.38 3.87
N LEU A 128 -20.35 -16.17 3.54
CA LEU A 128 -19.93 -15.60 2.26
C LEU A 128 -19.42 -16.66 1.29
N GLY A 129 -19.58 -17.95 1.62
CA GLY A 129 -19.08 -19.05 0.78
C GLY A 129 -19.98 -19.38 -0.42
N THR A 130 -21.21 -18.87 -0.46
CA THR A 130 -22.17 -19.19 -1.52
C THR A 130 -22.84 -17.95 -2.11
N GLU A 131 -23.01 -17.97 -3.43
CA GLU A 131 -23.65 -16.90 -4.20
C GLU A 131 -25.09 -16.62 -3.73
N GLU A 132 -25.85 -17.68 -3.41
CA GLU A 132 -27.23 -17.58 -2.93
C GLU A 132 -27.30 -16.81 -1.61
N THR A 133 -26.40 -17.12 -0.67
CA THR A 133 -26.37 -16.46 0.64
C THR A 133 -25.97 -15.00 0.49
N VAL A 134 -24.93 -14.70 -0.30
CA VAL A 134 -24.48 -13.31 -0.52
C VAL A 134 -25.57 -12.49 -1.22
N ARG A 135 -26.26 -13.05 -2.23
CA ARG A 135 -27.39 -12.37 -2.89
C ARG A 135 -28.54 -12.11 -1.93
N TRP A 136 -28.87 -13.08 -1.07
CA TRP A 136 -29.91 -12.91 -0.07
C TRP A 136 -29.55 -11.79 0.91
N LEU A 137 -28.31 -11.76 1.40
CA LEU A 137 -27.81 -10.71 2.30
C LEU A 137 -27.85 -9.33 1.63
N LEU A 138 -27.51 -9.23 0.35
CA LEU A 138 -27.59 -7.99 -0.42
C LEU A 138 -29.03 -7.49 -0.60
N ASP A 139 -29.93 -8.37 -1.06
CA ASP A 139 -31.34 -8.01 -1.28
C ASP A 139 -31.99 -7.50 0.01
N ARG A 140 -31.78 -8.24 1.09
CA ARG A 140 -32.34 -7.88 2.40
C ARG A 140 -31.65 -6.67 3.01
N GLY A 141 -30.33 -6.59 2.93
CA GLY A 141 -29.57 -5.47 3.46
C GLY A 141 -29.93 -4.15 2.79
N ARG A 142 -30.10 -4.15 1.46
CA ARG A 142 -30.56 -2.97 0.71
C ARG A 142 -31.94 -2.53 1.16
N ARG A 143 -32.88 -3.46 1.34
CA ARG A 143 -34.23 -3.14 1.81
C ARG A 143 -34.20 -2.51 3.20
N VAL A 144 -33.43 -3.05 4.14
CA VAL A 144 -33.29 -2.48 5.49
C VAL A 144 -32.63 -1.11 5.46
N ALA A 145 -31.59 -0.91 4.63
CA ALA A 145 -30.94 0.39 4.47
C ALA A 145 -31.91 1.46 3.92
N VAL A 146 -32.73 1.11 2.93
CA VAL A 146 -33.75 2.01 2.36
C VAL A 146 -34.81 2.39 3.39
N GLU A 147 -35.32 1.41 4.16
CA GLU A 147 -36.31 1.69 5.20
C GLU A 147 -35.72 2.51 6.35
N ARG A 148 -34.46 2.31 6.73
CA ARG A 148 -33.76 3.15 7.72
C ARG A 148 -33.54 4.57 7.26
N ALA A 149 -33.23 4.78 5.98
CA ALA A 149 -33.11 6.12 5.42
C ALA A 149 -34.45 6.90 5.49
N ARG A 150 -35.58 6.19 5.43
CA ARG A 150 -36.93 6.77 5.57
C ARG A 150 -37.35 6.91 7.03
N ASN A 151 -36.99 5.95 7.87
CA ASN A 151 -37.30 5.91 9.30
C ASN A 151 -36.08 5.40 10.08
N PRO A 152 -35.32 6.29 10.73
CA PRO A 152 -34.13 5.91 11.50
C PRO A 152 -34.40 4.93 12.65
N ARG A 153 -35.66 4.80 13.10
CA ARG A 153 -36.09 3.85 14.14
C ARG A 153 -36.55 2.51 13.56
N PHE A 154 -36.38 2.27 12.27
CA PHE A 154 -36.74 1.01 11.64
C PHE A 154 -35.89 -0.13 12.18
N GLY A 155 -36.53 -1.02 12.92
CA GLY A 155 -35.99 -2.30 13.36
C GLY A 155 -36.33 -3.42 12.36
N ILE A 156 -35.56 -4.50 12.42
CA ILE A 156 -35.91 -5.73 11.70
C ILE A 156 -37.09 -6.40 12.41
N GLY A 157 -38.24 -6.52 11.73
CA GLY A 157 -39.48 -7.07 12.31
C GLY A 157 -39.53 -8.60 12.33
N GLU A 158 -40.56 -9.14 12.96
CA GLU A 158 -40.79 -10.59 13.22
C GLU A 158 -40.69 -11.47 11.96
N PHE A 159 -41.23 -11.00 10.81
CA PHE A 159 -41.12 -11.70 9.52
C PHE A 159 -39.69 -11.85 9.00
N PHE A 160 -38.78 -10.96 9.40
CA PHE A 160 -37.36 -11.05 9.04
C PHE A 160 -36.63 -12.06 9.94
N GLU A 161 -36.98 -12.09 11.23
CA GLU A 161 -36.42 -13.04 12.19
C GLU A 161 -36.81 -14.49 11.86
N GLU A 162 -38.06 -14.72 11.45
CA GLU A 162 -38.54 -16.04 11.04
C GLU A 162 -37.75 -16.56 9.82
N ARG A 163 -37.52 -15.70 8.82
CA ARG A 163 -36.77 -16.10 7.62
C ARG A 163 -35.27 -16.29 7.86
N ILE A 164 -34.67 -15.53 8.77
CA ILE A 164 -33.29 -15.76 9.18
C ILE A 164 -33.17 -17.14 9.83
N SER A 165 -34.08 -17.46 10.76
CA SER A 165 -34.04 -18.73 11.52
C SER A 165 -34.29 -19.95 10.64
N LEU A 166 -34.95 -19.80 9.49
CA LEU A 166 -35.14 -20.86 8.50
C LEU A 166 -33.94 -21.10 7.59
N LEU A 167 -33.11 -20.07 7.37
CA LEU A 167 -32.01 -20.11 6.40
C LEU A 167 -30.64 -20.29 7.06
N PHE A 168 -30.53 -20.01 8.35
CA PHE A 168 -29.28 -19.93 9.08
C PHE A 168 -29.39 -20.65 10.41
N ASP A 169 -28.29 -21.26 10.85
CA ASP A 169 -28.20 -21.76 12.23
C ASP A 169 -28.21 -20.60 13.25
N ASP A 170 -28.36 -20.90 14.54
CA ASP A 170 -28.45 -19.88 15.59
C ASP A 170 -27.28 -18.89 15.61
N ARG A 171 -26.06 -19.35 15.30
CA ARG A 171 -24.83 -18.54 15.32
C ARG A 171 -24.73 -17.66 14.09
N GLN A 172 -25.10 -18.20 12.94
CA GLN A 172 -25.21 -17.48 11.68
C GLN A 172 -26.32 -16.43 11.74
N ALA A 173 -27.49 -16.81 12.24
CA ALA A 173 -28.63 -15.93 12.48
C ALA A 173 -28.28 -14.74 13.39
N ALA A 174 -27.51 -14.97 14.45
CA ALA A 174 -27.02 -13.91 15.32
C ALA A 174 -26.12 -12.91 14.59
N ALA A 175 -25.17 -13.38 13.77
CA ALA A 175 -24.27 -12.50 13.02
C ALA A 175 -24.98 -11.71 11.92
N VAL A 176 -25.97 -12.31 11.25
CA VAL A 176 -26.83 -11.61 10.29
C VAL A 176 -27.64 -10.53 11.01
N ARG A 177 -28.26 -10.83 12.15
CA ARG A 177 -28.99 -9.84 12.96
C ARG A 177 -28.09 -8.69 13.40
N GLU A 178 -26.93 -8.99 13.95
CA GLU A 178 -25.96 -7.98 14.39
C GLU A 178 -25.56 -7.03 13.25
N LEU A 179 -25.26 -7.57 12.06
CA LEU A 179 -24.95 -6.74 10.90
C LEU A 179 -26.14 -5.87 10.48
N PHE A 180 -27.35 -6.45 10.49
CA PHE A 180 -28.55 -5.77 10.03
C PHE A 180 -29.04 -4.73 11.03
N GLU A 181 -28.82 -4.90 12.33
CA GLU A 181 -29.11 -3.93 13.39
C GLU A 181 -28.06 -2.82 13.47
N SER A 182 -26.85 -3.09 13.00
CA SER A 182 -25.73 -2.16 13.00
C SER A 182 -25.88 -0.98 12.05
N ASP A 183 -25.39 0.18 12.46
CA ASP A 183 -25.20 1.37 11.62
C ASP A 183 -24.18 1.13 10.49
N ARG A 184 -23.41 0.04 10.56
CA ARG A 184 -22.42 -0.34 9.57
C ARG A 184 -23.02 -1.07 8.36
N LEU A 185 -24.32 -1.39 8.37
CA LEU A 185 -24.99 -2.08 7.26
C LEU A 185 -24.75 -1.37 5.91
N ALA A 186 -24.86 -0.05 5.87
CA ALA A 186 -24.65 0.73 4.65
C ALA A 186 -23.21 0.57 4.10
N ALA A 187 -22.21 0.49 4.98
CA ALA A 187 -20.82 0.24 4.60
C ALA A 187 -20.54 -1.21 4.21
N ALA A 188 -21.40 -2.16 4.61
CA ALA A 188 -21.29 -3.58 4.30
C ALA A 188 -21.76 -3.94 2.89
N LEU A 189 -22.76 -3.22 2.35
CA LEU A 189 -23.34 -3.47 1.02
C LEU A 189 -22.31 -3.50 -0.12
N PRO A 190 -21.44 -2.49 -0.32
CA PRO A 190 -20.46 -2.54 -1.41
C PRO A 190 -19.42 -3.65 -1.22
N LEU A 191 -19.19 -4.09 0.02
CA LEU A 191 -18.29 -5.21 0.29
C LEU A 191 -18.95 -6.54 -0.08
N LEU A 192 -20.24 -6.71 0.22
CA LEU A 192 -21.01 -7.89 -0.19
C LEU A 192 -21.15 -7.97 -1.72
N GLU A 193 -21.28 -6.83 -2.41
CA GLU A 193 -21.24 -6.77 -3.88
C GLU A 193 -19.93 -7.31 -4.43
N ARG A 194 -18.80 -6.87 -3.87
CA ARG A 194 -17.48 -7.38 -4.25
C ARG A 194 -17.33 -8.89 -4.01
N GLU A 195 -17.85 -9.41 -2.90
CA GLU A 195 -17.83 -10.86 -2.63
C GLU A 195 -18.69 -11.63 -3.65
N LEU A 196 -19.84 -11.09 -4.05
CA LEU A 196 -20.67 -11.68 -5.09
C LEU A 196 -19.95 -11.70 -6.46
N ASP A 197 -19.23 -10.63 -6.80
CA ASP A 197 -18.43 -10.55 -8.03
C ASP A 197 -17.31 -11.60 -8.05
N LEU A 198 -16.64 -11.82 -6.91
CA LEU A 198 -15.63 -12.86 -6.78
C LEU A 198 -16.21 -14.27 -6.99
N LEU A 199 -17.35 -14.57 -6.35
CA LEU A 199 -18.02 -15.87 -6.46
C LEU A 199 -18.57 -16.14 -7.88
N THR A 200 -18.94 -15.10 -8.62
CA THR A 200 -19.46 -15.22 -9.98
C THR A 200 -18.35 -15.30 -11.02
N THR A 201 -17.21 -14.63 -10.80
CA THR A 201 -16.02 -14.69 -11.67
C THR A 201 -15.33 -16.05 -11.62
N ASP A 202 -15.32 -16.72 -10.45
CA ASP A 202 -14.71 -18.04 -10.25
C ASP A 202 -15.40 -19.18 -11.02
N ARG A 203 -16.64 -18.95 -11.51
CA ARG A 203 -17.37 -19.91 -12.37
C ARG A 203 -17.19 -19.68 -13.88
N GLY A 204 -16.44 -18.65 -14.27
CA GLY A 204 -16.37 -18.18 -15.66
C GLY A 204 -15.41 -18.94 -16.58
N ASP A 205 -14.70 -19.96 -16.10
CA ASP A 205 -13.71 -20.70 -16.91
C ASP A 205 -14.13 -22.17 -17.14
N PRO A 206 -14.99 -22.47 -18.12
CA PRO A 206 -15.08 -23.80 -18.68
C PRO A 206 -13.97 -23.97 -19.72
N SER A 207 -13.02 -24.86 -19.43
CA SER A 207 -12.12 -25.46 -20.43
C SER A 207 -12.89 -26.18 -21.53
#